data_AF-A0ABD0NSW7-F1
#
_entry.id   AF-A0ABD0NSW7-F1
#
_cell.length_a   1.000
_cell.length_b   1.000
_cell.length_c   1.000
_cell.angle_alpha   90.00
_cell.angle_beta   90.00
_cell.angle_gamma   90.00
#
_symmetry.space_group_name_H-M   'P 1'
#
loop_
_entity.id
_entity.type
_entity.pdbx_description
1 polymer ?
#
loop_
_entity_poly.entity_id
_entity_poly.type
_entity_poly.pdbx_seq_one_letter_code
_entity_poly.pdbx_strand_id
1 'polypeptide(L)'
;CDLSISAGQDNSQKSSPIDSLPDLQHFILVDDSNMVWSTLVAAQGSGSSGMKHARVDIVLDNAGFELVTDLVFADFLVSAGLAKQIRFHGKSIPWFVSDVTKQDFEWTIMQTMAANHKWMSASGVQWKHFIKEGTWSYHDHSFWTLPHEFCDMAVNAADLYSTLQGSDLILFKGDLNYRKLTGDRKWEHTVPFDQALRGLRTLKADVQVGLQPGQAEKLSSQDPDWMTNGKYAVVQFSSPHRE
;
A
#
# COMPACT_ATOMS: atom_id res chain seq x y z
N CYS A 1 -5.56 10.99 -1.91
CA CYS A 1 -6.39 11.91 -1.10
C CYS A 1 -6.80 11.11 0.12
N ASP A 2 -6.20 11.40 1.27
CA ASP A 2 -6.61 10.81 2.53
C ASP A 2 -7.95 11.45 2.94
N LEU A 3 -8.98 10.62 3.08
CA LEU A 3 -10.33 11.08 3.42
C LEU A 3 -10.43 11.51 4.89
N SER A 4 -9.52 11.06 5.75
CA SER A 4 -9.43 11.52 7.13
C SER A 4 -8.91 12.95 7.21
N ILE A 5 -7.97 13.33 6.33
CA ILE A 5 -7.41 14.69 6.24
C ILE A 5 -8.45 15.68 5.69
N SER A 6 -9.29 15.26 4.74
CA SER A 6 -10.32 16.15 4.19
C SER A 6 -11.44 16.46 5.17
N ALA A 7 -11.56 15.70 6.28
CA ALA A 7 -12.62 15.85 7.29
C ALA A 7 -14.04 15.93 6.69
N GLY A 8 -14.27 15.18 5.60
CA GLY A 8 -15.56 15.17 4.89
C GLY A 8 -15.81 16.36 3.97
N GLN A 9 -14.81 17.23 3.74
CA GLN A 9 -14.89 18.26 2.71
C GLN A 9 -14.80 17.63 1.32
N ASP A 10 -15.61 18.13 0.39
CA ASP A 10 -15.58 17.73 -1.01
C ASP A 10 -14.22 18.09 -1.62
N ASN A 11 -13.44 17.06 -1.95
CA ASN A 11 -12.19 17.20 -2.68
C ASN A 11 -12.30 16.47 -4.01
N SER A 12 -12.83 17.19 -5.02
CA SER A 12 -12.96 16.66 -6.37
C SER A 12 -11.68 16.87 -7.16
N GLN A 13 -11.22 15.81 -7.82
CA GLN A 13 -10.08 15.87 -8.72
C GLN A 13 -10.47 16.70 -9.96
N LYS A 14 -9.94 17.93 -10.06
CA LYS A 14 -10.31 18.90 -11.11
C LYS A 14 -9.51 18.73 -12.41
N SER A 15 -8.38 18.04 -12.36
CA SER A 15 -7.47 17.79 -13.48
C SER A 15 -7.12 16.32 -13.58
N SER A 16 -6.68 15.86 -14.75
CA SER A 16 -6.16 14.50 -14.93
C SER A 16 -5.05 14.23 -13.90
N PRO A 17 -5.15 13.17 -13.06
CA PRO A 17 -4.07 12.79 -12.16
C PRO A 17 -2.76 12.52 -12.88
N ILE A 18 -2.84 12.00 -14.12
CA ILE A 18 -1.67 11.68 -14.95
C ILE A 18 -0.88 12.95 -15.29
N ASP A 19 -1.59 14.03 -15.62
CA ASP A 19 -0.97 15.29 -16.02
C ASP A 19 -0.27 15.98 -14.83
N SER A 20 -0.71 15.69 -13.60
CA SER A 20 -0.13 16.21 -12.37
C SER A 20 1.07 15.40 -11.86
N LEU A 21 1.36 14.21 -12.40
CA LEU A 21 2.44 13.35 -11.90
C LEU A 21 3.83 14.00 -11.91
N PRO A 22 4.27 14.72 -12.98
CA PRO A 22 5.58 15.37 -13.00
C PRO A 22 5.72 16.40 -11.86
N ASP A 23 4.65 17.12 -11.57
CA ASP A 23 4.59 18.11 -10.50
C ASP A 23 4.53 17.46 -9.11
N LEU A 24 4.11 16.20 -8.99
CA LEU A 24 4.06 15.50 -7.70
C LEU A 24 5.34 14.70 -7.41
N GLN A 25 6.11 14.35 -8.44
CA GLN A 25 7.28 13.49 -8.31
C GLN A 25 8.32 14.03 -7.32
N HIS A 26 8.50 15.35 -7.26
CA HIS A 26 9.48 15.98 -6.36
C HIS A 26 9.07 15.94 -4.87
N PHE A 27 7.84 15.51 -4.56
CA PHE A 27 7.39 15.26 -3.18
C PHE A 27 7.63 13.82 -2.72
N ILE A 28 8.15 12.95 -3.59
CA ILE A 28 8.57 11.60 -3.21
C ILE A 28 9.98 11.68 -2.61
N LEU A 29 10.08 11.49 -1.29
CA LEU A 29 11.33 11.67 -0.54
C LEU A 29 12.30 10.49 -0.67
N VAL A 30 11.75 9.29 -0.84
CA VAL A 30 12.46 8.03 -1.10
C VAL A 30 11.66 7.29 -2.17
N ASP A 31 12.32 6.88 -3.25
CA ASP A 31 11.66 6.26 -4.41
C ASP A 31 12.35 4.96 -4.84
N ASP A 32 11.92 3.86 -4.23
CA ASP A 32 12.35 2.51 -4.57
C ASP A 32 11.44 1.84 -5.64
N SER A 33 10.65 2.61 -6.40
CA SER A 33 9.74 2.07 -7.42
C SER A 33 10.45 1.19 -8.45
N ASN A 34 11.71 1.49 -8.76
CA ASN A 34 12.54 0.66 -9.66
C ASN A 34 12.83 -0.73 -9.09
N MET A 35 12.96 -0.86 -7.77
CA MET A 35 13.17 -2.17 -7.11
C MET A 35 11.88 -3.00 -7.12
N VAL A 36 10.73 -2.35 -6.91
CA VAL A 36 9.41 -2.96 -7.06
C VAL A 36 9.22 -3.46 -8.50
N TRP A 37 9.49 -2.61 -9.49
CA TRP A 37 9.41 -2.96 -10.90
C TRP A 37 10.33 -4.13 -11.27
N SER A 38 11.58 -4.10 -10.79
CA SER A 38 12.54 -5.19 -11.02
C SER A 38 12.05 -6.52 -10.45
N THR A 39 11.40 -6.49 -9.28
CA THR A 39 10.80 -7.68 -8.65
C THR A 39 9.65 -8.24 -9.50
N LEU A 40 8.78 -7.36 -10.00
CA LEU A 40 7.65 -7.75 -10.85
C LEU A 40 8.09 -8.32 -12.21
N VAL A 41 9.10 -7.73 -12.86
CA VAL A 41 9.58 -8.18 -14.18
C VAL A 41 10.46 -9.42 -14.09
N ALA A 42 11.26 -9.56 -13.03
CA ALA A 42 12.07 -10.78 -12.82
C ALA A 42 11.20 -12.05 -12.73
N ALA A 43 9.93 -11.92 -12.39
CA ALA A 43 8.94 -13.00 -12.42
C ALA A 43 8.57 -13.51 -13.81
N GLN A 44 8.67 -12.65 -14.82
CA GLN A 44 8.29 -12.98 -16.19
C GLN A 44 9.37 -13.79 -16.92
N GLY A 45 10.62 -13.74 -16.43
CA GLY A 45 11.74 -14.52 -16.95
C GLY A 45 11.73 -15.96 -16.42
N SER A 46 11.84 -16.93 -17.32
CA SER A 46 11.89 -18.39 -17.06
C SER A 46 13.13 -18.89 -16.30
N GLY A 47 13.85 -18.02 -15.60
CA GLY A 47 14.98 -18.35 -14.74
C GLY A 47 14.54 -18.72 -13.32
N SER A 48 15.28 -19.63 -12.69
CA SER A 48 15.04 -20.21 -11.35
C SER A 48 15.08 -19.23 -10.16
N SER A 49 14.96 -17.92 -10.40
CA SER A 49 15.09 -16.85 -9.41
C SER A 49 13.99 -15.77 -9.45
N GLY A 50 12.91 -16.00 -10.22
CA GLY A 50 11.73 -15.12 -10.28
C GLY A 50 10.65 -15.45 -9.24
N MET A 51 9.61 -14.62 -9.15
CA MET A 51 8.43 -14.85 -8.29
C MET A 51 7.88 -16.26 -8.52
N LYS A 52 7.86 -17.10 -7.49
CA LYS A 52 7.49 -18.53 -7.61
C LYS A 52 6.01 -18.70 -7.91
N HIS A 53 5.18 -17.84 -7.35
CA HIS A 53 3.72 -17.91 -7.46
C HIS A 53 3.12 -16.74 -8.24
N ALA A 54 3.91 -15.70 -8.52
CA ALA A 54 3.47 -14.41 -9.05
C ALA A 54 2.27 -13.86 -8.26
N ARG A 55 2.34 -13.99 -6.92
CA ARG A 55 1.31 -13.54 -6.00
C ARG A 55 1.70 -12.21 -5.38
N VAL A 56 0.85 -11.21 -5.58
CA VAL A 56 0.98 -9.89 -4.97
C VAL A 56 -0.12 -9.72 -3.92
N ASP A 57 0.27 -9.38 -2.70
CA ASP A 57 -0.65 -9.04 -1.63
C ASP A 57 -0.67 -7.52 -1.46
N ILE A 58 -1.86 -6.92 -1.32
CA ILE A 58 -2.06 -5.49 -1.14
C ILE A 58 -2.80 -5.29 0.19
N VAL A 59 -2.10 -4.74 1.18
CA VAL A 59 -2.67 -4.34 2.47
C VAL A 59 -3.25 -2.94 2.32
N LEU A 60 -4.58 -2.89 2.24
CA LEU A 60 -5.35 -1.71 1.89
C LEU A 60 -5.40 -0.69 3.03
N ASP A 61 -5.52 0.56 2.64
CA ASP A 61 -5.78 1.71 3.51
C ASP A 61 -7.20 2.22 3.27
N ASN A 62 -7.39 3.32 2.55
CA ASN A 62 -8.69 3.99 2.41
C ASN A 62 -9.58 3.44 1.27
N ALA A 63 -10.89 3.46 1.52
CA ALA A 63 -11.94 3.30 0.54
C ALA A 63 -12.05 4.53 -0.40
N GLY A 64 -13.05 4.51 -1.29
CA GLY A 64 -13.27 5.59 -2.24
C GLY A 64 -12.20 5.62 -3.34
N PHE A 65 -11.67 6.79 -3.66
CA PHE A 65 -10.76 6.94 -4.80
C PHE A 65 -9.43 6.20 -4.61
N GLU A 66 -8.90 6.10 -3.39
CA GLU A 66 -7.68 5.34 -3.14
C GLU A 66 -7.86 3.87 -3.49
N LEU A 67 -8.92 3.23 -2.98
CA LEU A 67 -9.26 1.86 -3.36
C LEU A 67 -9.44 1.72 -4.88
N VAL A 68 -10.07 2.68 -5.57
CA VAL A 68 -10.17 2.63 -7.04
C VAL A 68 -8.78 2.62 -7.70
N THR A 69 -7.82 3.41 -7.21
CA THR A 69 -6.44 3.38 -7.73
C THR A 69 -5.75 2.05 -7.47
N ASP A 70 -5.99 1.41 -6.32
CA ASP A 70 -5.45 0.09 -5.99
C ASP A 70 -6.04 -1.00 -6.89
N LEU A 71 -7.34 -0.95 -7.20
CA LEU A 71 -8.00 -1.87 -8.12
C LEU A 71 -7.50 -1.68 -9.56
N VAL A 72 -7.33 -0.43 -10.02
CA VAL A 72 -6.75 -0.14 -11.33
C VAL A 72 -5.32 -0.67 -11.42
N PHE A 73 -4.52 -0.49 -10.36
CA PHE A 73 -3.15 -0.99 -10.34
C PHE A 73 -3.11 -2.52 -10.34
N ALA A 74 -3.94 -3.18 -9.53
CA ALA A 74 -4.08 -4.63 -9.53
C ALA A 74 -4.51 -5.18 -10.90
N ASP A 75 -5.38 -4.46 -11.62
CA ASP A 75 -5.84 -4.84 -12.95
C ASP A 75 -4.67 -4.79 -13.93
N PHE A 76 -3.91 -3.69 -13.90
CA PHE A 76 -2.68 -3.56 -14.69
C PHE A 76 -1.70 -4.72 -14.41
N LEU A 77 -1.45 -5.07 -13.14
CA LEU A 77 -0.53 -6.16 -12.80
C LEU A 77 -0.96 -7.49 -13.41
N VAL A 78 -2.25 -7.82 -13.37
CA VAL A 78 -2.79 -9.05 -13.94
C VAL A 78 -2.79 -8.98 -15.47
N SER A 79 -3.32 -7.90 -16.04
CA SER A 79 -3.48 -7.70 -17.48
C SER A 79 -2.14 -7.62 -18.21
N ALA A 80 -1.09 -7.10 -17.57
CA ALA A 80 0.28 -7.08 -18.09
C ALA A 80 1.05 -8.41 -17.84
N GLY A 81 0.43 -9.39 -17.18
CA GLY A 81 1.05 -10.67 -16.83
C GLY A 81 2.17 -10.54 -15.80
N LEU A 82 2.18 -9.48 -14.99
CA LEU A 82 3.13 -9.25 -13.90
C LEU A 82 2.72 -10.01 -12.63
N ALA A 83 1.43 -10.28 -12.45
CA ALA A 83 0.89 -11.08 -11.36
C ALA A 83 -0.12 -12.11 -11.88
N LYS A 84 -0.11 -13.31 -11.29
CA LYS A 84 -1.13 -14.35 -11.53
C LYS A 84 -2.24 -14.32 -10.49
N GLN A 85 -1.94 -13.82 -9.29
CA GLN A 85 -2.90 -13.70 -8.21
C GLN A 85 -2.69 -12.38 -7.45
N ILE A 86 -3.78 -11.69 -7.17
CA ILE A 86 -3.82 -10.54 -6.26
C ILE A 86 -4.64 -10.91 -5.02
N ARG A 87 -4.10 -10.62 -3.85
CA ARG A 87 -4.80 -10.75 -2.57
C ARG A 87 -4.93 -9.39 -1.91
N PHE A 88 -6.15 -8.92 -1.74
CA PHE A 88 -6.44 -7.68 -1.03
C PHE A 88 -6.66 -8.00 0.44
N HIS A 89 -6.03 -7.25 1.33
CA HIS A 89 -6.20 -7.36 2.77
C HIS A 89 -6.83 -6.07 3.30
N GLY A 90 -8.06 -6.16 3.80
CA GLY A 90 -8.75 -5.02 4.42
C GLY A 90 -9.09 -5.27 5.89
N LYS A 91 -9.90 -4.38 6.45
CA LYS A 91 -10.23 -4.34 7.88
C LYS A 91 -11.52 -5.12 8.16
N SER A 92 -11.54 -5.87 9.26
CA SER A 92 -12.72 -6.69 9.66
C SER A 92 -13.86 -5.87 10.27
N ILE A 93 -13.61 -4.61 10.64
CA ILE A 93 -14.57 -3.70 11.24
C ILE A 93 -14.35 -2.28 10.68
N PRO A 94 -15.33 -1.37 10.80
CA PRO A 94 -15.09 0.05 10.56
C PRO A 94 -13.88 0.52 11.35
N TRP A 95 -12.90 1.08 10.66
CA TRP A 95 -11.58 1.38 11.22
C TRP A 95 -11.08 2.68 10.62
N PHE A 96 -10.50 3.55 11.46
CA PHE A 96 -9.89 4.83 11.07
C PHE A 96 -10.71 5.65 10.05
N VAL A 97 -12.04 5.67 10.22
CA VAL A 97 -13.02 6.39 9.40
C VAL A 97 -13.18 5.83 7.98
N SER A 98 -12.10 5.76 7.20
CA SER A 98 -12.14 5.47 5.77
C SER A 98 -11.49 4.15 5.37
N ASP A 99 -10.97 3.36 6.30
CA ASP A 99 -10.29 2.11 5.93
C ASP A 99 -11.23 1.12 5.24
N VAL A 100 -10.72 0.44 4.20
CA VAL A 100 -11.47 -0.52 3.41
C VAL A 100 -11.90 -1.73 4.23
N THR A 101 -13.21 -1.87 4.43
CA THR A 101 -13.84 -3.12 4.84
C THR A 101 -14.24 -3.98 3.64
N LYS A 102 -14.67 -5.22 3.89
CA LYS A 102 -15.16 -6.12 2.83
C LYS A 102 -16.34 -5.50 2.09
N GLN A 103 -17.23 -4.83 2.82
CA GLN A 103 -18.41 -4.19 2.25
C GLN A 103 -18.00 -3.06 1.31
N ASP A 104 -17.02 -2.23 1.68
CA ASP A 104 -16.52 -1.14 0.84
C ASP A 104 -15.88 -1.66 -0.45
N PHE A 105 -15.09 -2.73 -0.35
CA PHE A 105 -14.48 -3.39 -1.49
C PHE A 105 -15.53 -3.90 -2.49
N GLU A 106 -16.50 -4.69 -1.99
CA GLU A 106 -17.56 -5.25 -2.82
C GLU A 106 -18.47 -4.15 -3.41
N TRP A 107 -18.83 -3.16 -2.59
CA TRP A 107 -19.64 -2.02 -3.02
C TRP A 107 -18.95 -1.22 -4.13
N THR A 108 -17.66 -0.92 -3.98
CA THR A 108 -16.90 -0.16 -4.97
C THR A 108 -16.91 -0.85 -6.33
N ILE A 109 -16.64 -2.16 -6.37
CA ILE A 109 -16.67 -2.95 -7.61
C ILE A 109 -18.08 -2.96 -8.21
N MET A 110 -19.12 -3.13 -7.40
CA MET A 110 -20.50 -3.09 -7.88
C MET A 110 -20.87 -1.72 -8.48
N GLN A 111 -20.49 -0.62 -7.83
CA GLN A 111 -20.75 0.72 -8.35
C GLN A 111 -19.98 1.00 -9.63
N THR A 112 -18.71 0.60 -9.70
CA THR A 112 -17.90 0.74 -10.91
C THR A 112 -18.52 -0.04 -12.07
N MET A 113 -18.99 -1.27 -11.82
CA MET A 113 -19.68 -2.09 -12.81
C MET A 113 -21.00 -1.47 -13.29
N ALA A 114 -21.79 -0.89 -12.37
CA ALA A 114 -23.07 -0.26 -12.66
C ALA A 114 -22.97 1.17 -13.21
N ALA A 115 -21.76 1.74 -13.30
CA ALA A 115 -21.56 3.11 -13.76
C ALA A 115 -22.07 3.30 -15.19
N ASN A 116 -22.78 4.40 -15.45
CA ASN A 116 -23.19 4.81 -16.80
C ASN A 116 -22.03 5.47 -17.58
N HIS A 117 -20.87 4.82 -17.57
CA HIS A 117 -19.68 5.24 -18.30
C HIS A 117 -18.95 4.00 -18.82
N LYS A 118 -18.71 3.97 -20.14
CA LYS A 118 -18.24 2.77 -20.86
C LYS A 118 -17.02 2.11 -20.19
N TRP A 119 -15.99 2.89 -19.88
CA TRP A 119 -14.73 2.35 -19.35
C TRP A 119 -14.83 1.93 -17.89
N MET A 120 -15.61 2.66 -17.09
CA MET A 120 -15.82 2.30 -15.68
C MET A 120 -16.61 0.99 -15.58
N SER A 121 -17.72 0.90 -16.31
CA SER A 121 -18.52 -0.34 -16.34
C SER A 121 -17.70 -1.53 -16.82
N ALA A 122 -16.90 -1.36 -17.88
CA ALA A 122 -16.01 -2.41 -18.38
C ALA A 122 -14.97 -2.86 -17.33
N SER A 123 -14.32 -1.91 -16.63
CA SER A 123 -13.40 -2.23 -15.53
C SER A 123 -14.11 -2.99 -14.41
N GLY A 124 -15.29 -2.54 -13.98
CA GLY A 124 -16.04 -3.22 -12.91
C GLY A 124 -16.45 -4.66 -13.28
N VAL A 125 -16.84 -4.89 -14.55
CA VAL A 125 -17.12 -6.25 -15.06
C VAL A 125 -15.85 -7.10 -15.02
N GLN A 126 -14.71 -6.56 -15.47
CA GLN A 126 -13.43 -7.27 -15.45
C GLN A 126 -12.99 -7.61 -14.02
N TRP A 127 -13.08 -6.67 -13.08
CA TRP A 127 -12.74 -6.89 -11.68
C TRP A 127 -13.62 -7.97 -11.04
N LYS A 128 -14.93 -7.95 -11.33
CA LYS A 128 -15.85 -9.00 -10.87
C LYS A 128 -15.49 -10.36 -11.46
N HIS A 129 -15.02 -10.41 -12.71
CA HIS A 129 -14.53 -11.63 -13.33
C HIS A 129 -13.26 -12.15 -12.65
N PHE A 130 -12.27 -11.29 -12.37
CA PHE A 130 -11.06 -11.70 -11.64
C PHE A 130 -11.38 -12.30 -10.26
N ILE A 131 -12.37 -11.75 -9.54
CA ILE A 131 -12.82 -12.33 -8.27
C ILE A 131 -13.45 -13.70 -8.47
N LYS A 132 -14.31 -13.84 -9.48
CA LYS A 132 -15.01 -15.11 -9.78
C LYS A 132 -14.03 -16.23 -10.13
N GLU A 133 -12.97 -15.93 -10.89
CA GLU A 133 -11.95 -16.90 -11.29
C GLU A 133 -10.89 -17.15 -10.20
N GLY A 134 -10.92 -16.41 -9.09
CA GLY A 134 -9.93 -16.53 -8.00
C GLY A 134 -8.57 -15.88 -8.29
N THR A 135 -8.44 -15.18 -9.43
CA THR A 135 -7.30 -14.31 -9.74
C THR A 135 -7.20 -13.20 -8.70
N TRP A 136 -8.32 -12.63 -8.30
CA TRP A 136 -8.42 -11.69 -7.17
C TRP A 136 -9.14 -12.34 -6.00
N SER A 137 -8.72 -12.01 -4.79
CA SER A 137 -9.43 -12.40 -3.57
C SER A 137 -9.30 -11.33 -2.50
N TYR A 138 -10.37 -11.13 -1.75
CA TYR A 138 -10.38 -10.25 -0.58
C TYR A 138 -10.28 -11.10 0.68
N HIS A 139 -9.41 -10.68 1.60
CA HIS A 139 -9.19 -11.28 2.90
C HIS A 139 -9.29 -10.19 3.95
N ASP A 140 -9.89 -10.51 5.08
CA ASP A 140 -9.78 -9.74 6.30
C ASP A 140 -9.18 -10.63 7.40
N HIS A 141 -8.57 -10.00 8.38
CA HIS A 141 -7.99 -10.67 9.52
C HIS A 141 -8.00 -9.70 10.70
N SER A 142 -8.39 -10.19 11.89
CA SER A 142 -8.54 -9.34 13.08
C SER A 142 -7.26 -8.57 13.41
N PHE A 143 -6.09 -9.16 13.15
CA PHE A 143 -4.76 -8.54 13.33
C PHE A 143 -4.63 -7.16 12.70
N TRP A 144 -5.23 -6.92 11.52
CA TRP A 144 -5.16 -5.62 10.85
C TRP A 144 -5.79 -4.50 11.70
N THR A 145 -6.76 -4.86 12.53
CA THR A 145 -7.50 -3.97 13.46
C THR A 145 -7.09 -4.12 14.93
N LEU A 146 -6.03 -4.89 15.23
CA LEU A 146 -5.44 -4.95 16.57
C LEU A 146 -4.40 -3.83 16.76
N PRO A 147 -4.06 -3.47 18.01
CA PRO A 147 -3.06 -2.43 18.29
C PRO A 147 -1.61 -2.89 18.08
N HIS A 148 -1.38 -4.15 17.70
CA HIS A 148 -0.04 -4.71 17.54
C HIS A 148 0.73 -4.06 16.39
N GLU A 149 2.05 -3.96 16.60
CA GLU A 149 3.01 -3.68 15.54
C GLU A 149 3.13 -4.88 14.59
N PHE A 150 3.59 -4.68 13.36
CA PHE A 150 3.70 -5.79 12.40
C PHE A 150 4.85 -6.76 12.71
N CYS A 151 5.87 -6.34 13.47
CA CYS A 151 6.93 -7.24 13.95
C CYS A 151 6.38 -8.33 14.90
N ASP A 152 5.24 -8.07 15.54
CA ASP A 152 4.55 -9.00 16.45
C ASP A 152 3.63 -9.99 15.71
N MET A 153 3.48 -9.87 14.39
CA MET A 153 2.54 -10.67 13.59
C MET A 153 2.87 -12.17 13.66
N ALA A 154 4.16 -12.54 13.62
CA ALA A 154 4.58 -13.94 13.71
C ALA A 154 4.14 -14.63 15.02
N VAL A 155 3.96 -13.86 16.10
CA VAL A 155 3.54 -14.37 17.41
C VAL A 155 2.02 -14.28 17.57
N ASN A 156 1.41 -13.16 17.18
CA ASN A 156 0.00 -12.86 17.50
C ASN A 156 -0.97 -13.27 16.38
N ALA A 157 -0.48 -13.56 15.18
CA ALA A 157 -1.25 -13.98 14.01
C ALA A 157 -0.37 -14.86 13.11
N ALA A 158 0.13 -15.98 13.66
CA ALA A 158 1.08 -16.86 12.99
C ALA A 158 0.55 -17.44 11.66
N ASP A 159 -0.77 -17.63 11.57
CA ASP A 159 -1.47 -18.06 10.36
C ASP A 159 -1.47 -16.97 9.27
N LEU A 160 -1.72 -15.70 9.64
CA LEU A 160 -1.58 -14.58 8.74
C LEU A 160 -0.12 -14.40 8.29
N TYR A 161 0.82 -14.47 9.23
CA TYR A 161 2.25 -14.37 8.92
C TYR A 161 2.69 -15.48 7.94
N SER A 162 2.32 -16.73 8.22
CA SER A 162 2.58 -17.86 7.32
C SER A 162 1.89 -17.69 5.97
N THR A 163 0.70 -17.10 5.94
CA THR A 163 0.02 -16.77 4.68
C THR A 163 0.87 -15.78 3.89
N LEU A 164 1.25 -14.65 4.47
CA LEU A 164 2.03 -13.59 3.81
C LEU A 164 3.44 -14.05 3.38
N GLN A 165 4.05 -15.00 4.07
CA GLN A 165 5.33 -15.61 3.63
C GLN A 165 5.25 -16.29 2.26
N GLY A 166 4.05 -16.67 1.80
CA GLY A 166 3.84 -17.21 0.46
C GLY A 166 3.73 -16.14 -0.64
N SER A 167 3.82 -14.85 -0.29
CA SER A 167 3.69 -13.74 -1.23
C SER A 167 5.02 -13.46 -1.86
N ASP A 168 5.01 -13.14 -3.15
CA ASP A 168 6.24 -12.74 -3.84
C ASP A 168 6.49 -11.23 -3.72
N LEU A 169 5.42 -10.45 -3.49
CA LEU A 169 5.47 -9.02 -3.17
C LEU A 169 4.28 -8.68 -2.26
N ILE A 170 4.53 -7.84 -1.25
CA ILE A 170 3.48 -7.30 -0.37
C ILE A 170 3.56 -5.78 -0.43
N LEU A 171 2.45 -5.14 -0.79
CA LEU A 171 2.32 -3.69 -0.87
C LEU A 171 1.50 -3.21 0.31
N PHE A 172 2.10 -2.38 1.17
CA PHE A 172 1.44 -1.75 2.30
C PHE A 172 1.04 -0.33 1.91
N LYS A 173 -0.26 -0.02 1.94
CA LYS A 173 -0.78 1.30 1.57
C LYS A 173 -0.91 2.20 2.80
N GLY A 174 -0.66 3.50 2.61
CA GLY A 174 -1.03 4.52 3.60
C GLY A 174 -0.17 4.61 4.86
N ASP A 175 -0.45 5.65 5.65
CA ASP A 175 0.31 6.03 6.84
C ASP A 175 0.20 5.01 7.97
N LEU A 176 -1.01 4.52 8.27
CA LEU A 176 -1.21 3.61 9.39
C LEU A 176 -0.44 2.30 9.23
N ASN A 177 -0.40 1.74 8.02
CA ASN A 177 0.40 0.55 7.75
C ASN A 177 1.91 0.85 7.90
N TYR A 178 2.38 2.01 7.44
CA TYR A 178 3.78 2.42 7.62
C TYR A 178 4.16 2.57 9.10
N ARG A 179 3.28 3.19 9.89
CA ARG A 179 3.43 3.29 11.34
C ARG A 179 3.47 1.92 12.01
N LYS A 180 2.60 0.98 11.62
CA LYS A 180 2.65 -0.39 12.15
C LYS A 180 3.89 -1.18 11.72
N LEU A 181 4.41 -0.95 10.51
CA LEU A 181 5.67 -1.53 10.02
C LEU A 181 6.87 -1.06 10.85
N THR A 182 6.91 0.23 11.19
CA THR A 182 8.03 0.86 11.90
C THR A 182 7.84 0.89 13.42
N GLY A 183 6.68 0.43 13.90
CA GLY A 183 6.27 0.44 15.30
C GLY A 183 5.94 1.82 15.86
N ASP A 184 5.68 2.80 14.99
CA ASP A 184 5.23 4.16 15.36
C ASP A 184 6.19 4.86 16.32
N ARG A 185 7.51 4.76 16.06
CA ARG A 185 8.56 5.21 16.99
C ARG A 185 9.29 6.46 16.52
N LYS A 186 9.90 7.17 17.48
CA LYS A 186 10.86 8.26 17.25
C LYS A 186 12.21 7.73 16.76
N TRP A 187 12.24 7.23 15.54
CA TRP A 187 13.47 6.84 14.88
C TRP A 187 14.26 8.09 14.46
N GLU A 188 15.60 7.99 14.48
CA GLU A 188 16.41 8.93 13.71
C GLU A 188 16.05 8.78 12.22
N HIS A 189 15.88 9.87 11.51
CA HIS A 189 15.35 9.85 10.14
C HIS A 189 16.22 9.07 9.14
N THR A 190 17.50 8.87 9.48
CA THR A 190 18.49 8.15 8.68
C THR A 190 18.56 6.65 8.99
N VAL A 191 17.80 6.15 9.97
CA VAL A 191 17.75 4.71 10.28
C VAL A 191 17.34 3.93 9.02
N PRO A 192 18.07 2.88 8.62
CA PRO A 192 17.68 2.07 7.46
C PRO A 192 16.30 1.44 7.63
N PHE A 193 15.51 1.39 6.55
CA PHE A 193 14.15 0.85 6.60
C PHE A 193 14.10 -0.60 7.11
N ASP A 194 15.01 -1.47 6.67
CA ASP A 194 15.12 -2.86 7.13
C ASP A 194 15.33 -3.01 8.64
N GLN A 195 16.02 -2.03 9.25
CA GLN A 195 16.21 -2.01 10.69
C GLN A 195 14.93 -1.57 11.41
N ALA A 196 14.21 -0.60 10.86
CA ALA A 196 12.95 -0.09 11.42
C ALA A 196 11.83 -1.15 11.41
N LEU A 197 11.82 -2.05 10.41
CA LEU A 197 10.87 -3.18 10.31
C LEU A 197 10.97 -4.18 11.47
N ARG A 198 12.08 -4.17 12.23
CA ARG A 198 12.41 -5.19 13.24
C ARG A 198 12.45 -4.64 14.67
N GLY A 199 12.09 -3.37 14.88
CA GLY A 199 12.27 -2.70 16.16
C GLY A 199 11.31 -3.16 17.24
N LEU A 200 11.82 -3.30 18.48
CA LEU A 200 11.09 -3.36 19.74
C LEU A 200 11.68 -2.31 20.69
N ARG A 201 10.99 -1.17 20.90
CA ARG A 201 11.20 -0.21 22.02
C ARG A 201 10.12 0.90 22.01
N THR A 202 9.57 1.28 23.16
CA THR A 202 8.40 2.18 23.29
C THR A 202 8.59 3.67 22.92
N LEU A 203 7.63 4.23 22.15
CA LEU A 203 6.85 5.50 22.30
C LEU A 203 6.54 6.20 20.94
N LYS A 204 5.30 6.69 20.84
CA LYS A 204 4.53 7.24 19.67
C LYS A 204 5.17 8.46 18.98
N ALA A 205 5.16 8.53 17.64
CA ALA A 205 5.83 9.58 16.87
C ALA A 205 5.27 9.84 15.47
N ASP A 206 5.51 11.06 14.96
CA ASP A 206 5.62 11.33 13.51
C ASP A 206 6.82 10.53 12.99
N VAL A 207 6.58 9.49 12.17
CA VAL A 207 7.60 8.51 11.82
C VAL A 207 8.04 8.63 10.37
N GLN A 208 9.34 8.81 10.16
CA GLN A 208 9.98 8.73 8.85
C GLN A 208 11.40 8.19 9.04
N VAL A 209 11.76 7.15 8.29
CA VAL A 209 13.09 6.53 8.29
C VAL A 209 13.69 6.46 6.88
N GLY A 210 14.94 6.05 6.72
CA GLY A 210 15.57 5.84 5.41
C GLY A 210 15.87 7.10 4.60
N LEU A 211 15.89 8.28 5.23
CA LEU A 211 16.30 9.53 4.58
C LEU A 211 17.83 9.65 4.48
N GLN A 212 18.29 10.45 3.51
CA GLN A 212 19.70 10.81 3.43
C GLN A 212 20.08 11.79 4.56
N PRO A 213 21.34 11.76 5.06
CA PRO A 213 21.82 12.72 6.04
C PRO A 213 21.58 14.17 5.57
N GLY A 214 20.99 15.02 6.42
CA GLY A 214 20.69 16.42 6.10
C GLY A 214 19.35 16.65 5.39
N GLN A 215 18.67 15.60 4.92
CA GLN A 215 17.41 15.74 4.17
C GLN A 215 16.26 16.20 5.08
N ALA A 216 16.14 15.62 6.28
CA ALA A 216 15.08 15.96 7.23
C ALA A 216 15.22 17.39 7.77
N GLU A 217 16.44 17.83 8.03
CA GLU A 217 16.77 19.18 8.49
C GLU A 217 16.42 20.21 7.42
N LYS A 218 16.72 19.90 6.16
CA LYS A 218 16.34 20.73 5.02
C LYS A 218 14.83 20.84 4.89
N LEU A 219 14.10 19.72 4.95
CA LEU A 219 12.63 19.72 4.90
C LEU A 219 12.03 20.53 6.04
N SER A 220 12.48 20.29 7.28
CA SER A 220 12.00 21.01 8.47
C SER A 220 12.26 22.52 8.39
N SER A 221 13.33 22.94 7.70
CA SER A 221 13.62 24.37 7.47
C SER A 221 12.69 25.02 6.43
N GLN A 222 12.17 24.22 5.49
CA GLN A 222 11.33 24.70 4.38
C GLN A 222 9.84 24.60 4.70
N ASP A 223 9.46 23.57 5.44
CA ASP A 223 8.08 23.20 5.75
C ASP A 223 8.07 22.49 7.12
N PRO A 224 7.82 23.21 8.23
CA PRO A 224 7.85 22.63 9.58
C PRO A 224 6.87 21.47 9.80
N ASP A 225 5.80 21.40 9.00
CA ASP A 225 4.73 20.40 9.10
C ASP A 225 4.86 19.29 8.04
N TRP A 226 6.03 19.16 7.39
CA TRP A 226 6.24 18.24 6.27
C TRP A 226 5.91 16.77 6.57
N MET A 227 5.98 16.35 7.84
CA MET A 227 5.71 14.97 8.27
C MET A 227 4.22 14.66 8.40
N THR A 228 3.37 15.68 8.51
CA THR A 228 1.95 15.51 8.92
C THR A 228 0.97 16.18 7.96
N ASN A 229 1.45 17.03 7.06
CA ASN A 229 0.59 17.75 6.12
C ASN A 229 0.13 16.93 4.90
N GLY A 230 0.56 15.67 4.77
CA GLY A 230 0.16 14.77 3.69
C GLY A 230 0.68 15.15 2.30
N LYS A 231 1.65 16.08 2.21
CA LYS A 231 2.22 16.57 0.96
C LYS A 231 3.31 15.66 0.40
N TYR A 232 4.12 15.08 1.28
CA TYR A 232 5.25 14.24 0.93
C TYR A 232 4.89 12.77 0.98
N ALA A 233 5.59 11.96 0.20
CA ALA A 233 5.36 10.53 0.10
C ALA A 233 6.69 9.76 0.05
N VAL A 234 6.61 8.45 0.28
CA VAL A 234 7.73 7.53 0.09
C VAL A 234 7.24 6.26 -0.61
N VAL A 235 8.12 5.69 -1.43
CA VAL A 235 8.07 4.31 -1.88
C VAL A 235 9.34 3.66 -1.34
N GLN A 236 9.20 2.85 -0.28
CA GLN A 236 10.32 2.18 0.37
C GLN A 236 10.21 0.67 0.18
N PHE A 237 11.30 0.05 -0.27
CA PHE A 237 11.36 -1.36 -0.56
C PHE A 237 12.31 -2.06 0.41
N SER A 238 11.86 -3.21 0.90
CA SER A 238 12.68 -4.14 1.68
C SER A 238 12.60 -5.52 1.05
N SER A 239 13.74 -6.20 0.96
CA SER A 239 13.82 -7.58 0.51
C SER A 239 14.86 -8.30 1.35
N PRO A 240 14.64 -9.58 1.72
CA PRO A 240 15.67 -10.35 2.37
C PRO A 240 16.93 -10.33 1.49
N HIS A 241 18.03 -9.79 2.03
CA HIS A 241 19.31 -9.73 1.32
C HIS A 241 19.62 -11.11 0.72
N ARG A 242 19.79 -11.14 -0.61
CA ARG A 242 20.64 -12.15 -1.22
C ARG A 242 22.06 -11.80 -0.78
N GLU A 243 22.54 -12.46 0.27
CA GLU A 243 23.99 -12.65 0.44
C GLU A 243 24.55 -13.36 -0.80
#